data_AF-A0A966MZ69-F1
#
_entry.id   AF-A0A966MZ69-F1
#
_cell.length_a   1.000
_cell.length_b   1.000
_cell.length_c   1.000
_cell.angle_alpha   90.00
_cell.angle_beta   90.00
_cell.angle_gamma   90.00
#
_symmetry.space_group_name_H-M   'P 1'
#
loop_
_entity.id
_entity.type
_entity.pdbx_description
1 polymer ?
#
loop_
_entity_poly.entity_id
_entity_poly.type
_entity_poly.pdbx_seq_one_letter_code
_entity_poly.pdbx_strand_id
1 'polypeptide(L)'
;MWSLRLVVAVLLSALLVSALVVGMAPQVWGMLNAHEETPISLYEVGGFTGLAERSVVYDVKGRQIGVFQAENSQQALISEIPDHVVDALLAVED
;
A
#
# COMPACT_ATOMS: atom_id res chain seq x y z
N MET A 1 10.82 -42.81 -46.36
CA MET A 1 11.93 -42.20 -45.59
C MET A 1 11.73 -40.70 -45.35
N TRP A 2 11.32 -39.89 -46.34
CA TRP A 2 11.15 -38.44 -46.18
C TRP A 2 9.94 -38.02 -45.30
N SER A 3 8.80 -38.69 -45.44
CA SER A 3 7.60 -38.46 -44.61
C SER A 3 7.86 -38.68 -43.12
N LEU A 4 8.60 -39.74 -42.75
CA LEU A 4 8.98 -40.01 -41.36
C LEU A 4 9.84 -38.89 -40.77
N ARG A 5 10.78 -38.35 -41.57
CA ARG A 5 11.64 -37.22 -41.15
C ARG A 5 10.81 -35.96 -40.91
N LEU A 6 9.83 -35.68 -41.77
CA LEU A 6 8.94 -34.55 -41.61
C LEU A 6 8.10 -34.68 -40.33
N VAL A 7 7.51 -35.85 -40.08
CA VAL A 7 6.72 -36.10 -38.85
C VAL A 7 7.57 -35.90 -37.60
N VAL A 8 8.79 -36.43 -37.57
CA VAL A 8 9.71 -36.26 -36.44
C VAL A 8 10.08 -34.78 -36.25
N ALA A 9 10.38 -34.06 -37.33
CA ALA A 9 10.71 -32.63 -37.24
C ALA A 9 9.54 -31.81 -36.65
N VAL A 10 8.31 -32.06 -37.11
CA VAL A 10 7.12 -31.38 -36.58
C VAL A 10 6.90 -31.69 -35.10
N LEU A 11 7.06 -32.94 -34.68
CA LEU A 11 6.92 -33.32 -33.28
C LEU A 11 7.98 -32.66 -32.40
N LEU A 12 9.24 -32.63 -32.84
CA LEU A 12 10.32 -31.97 -32.11
C LEU A 12 10.10 -30.45 -32.00
N SER A 13 9.63 -29.81 -33.07
CA SER A 13 9.28 -28.38 -33.03
C SER A 13 8.13 -28.11 -32.06
N ALA A 14 7.08 -28.94 -32.06
CA ALA A 14 5.96 -28.80 -31.12
C ALA A 14 6.42 -28.98 -29.66
N LEU A 15 7.30 -29.95 -29.41
CA LEU A 15 7.86 -30.19 -28.09
C LEU A 15 8.75 -29.03 -27.61
N LEU A 16 9.57 -28.48 -28.50
CA LEU A 16 10.44 -27.33 -28.20
C LEU A 16 9.63 -26.10 -27.82
N VAL A 17 8.59 -25.77 -28.61
CA VAL A 17 7.72 -24.62 -28.32
C VAL A 17 6.99 -24.83 -26.99
N SER A 18 6.47 -26.02 -26.74
CA SER A 18 5.80 -26.35 -25.47
C SER A 18 6.73 -26.17 -24.26
N ALA A 19 7.96 -26.68 -24.35
CA ALA A 19 8.95 -26.55 -23.29
C ALA A 19 9.33 -25.09 -23.01
N LEU A 20 9.48 -24.27 -24.06
CA LEU A 20 9.74 -22.83 -23.93
C LEU A 20 8.61 -22.12 -23.19
N VAL A 21 7.35 -22.38 -23.57
CA VAL A 21 6.19 -21.76 -22.92
C VAL A 21 6.12 -22.13 -21.44
N VAL A 22 6.28 -23.42 -21.10
CA VAL A 22 6.25 -23.89 -19.71
C VAL A 22 7.40 -23.29 -18.89
N GLY A 23 8.60 -23.15 -19.48
CA GLY A 23 9.74 -22.53 -18.81
C GLY A 23 9.59 -21.02 -18.60
N MET A 24 8.98 -20.31 -19.56
CA MET A 24 8.80 -18.85 -19.48
C MET A 24 7.60 -18.44 -18.62
N ALA A 25 6.54 -19.25 -18.57
CA ALA A 25 5.29 -18.94 -17.88
C ALA A 25 5.46 -18.43 -16.44
N PRO A 26 6.21 -19.09 -15.53
CA PRO A 26 6.36 -18.60 -14.15
C PRO A 26 7.08 -17.25 -14.07
N GLN A 27 8.06 -17.01 -14.95
CA GLN A 27 8.81 -15.75 -14.96
C GLN A 27 7.95 -14.60 -15.47
N VAL A 28 7.18 -14.82 -16.53
CA VAL A 28 6.24 -13.83 -17.06
C VAL A 28 5.14 -13.54 -16.04
N TRP A 29 4.63 -14.58 -15.36
CA TRP A 29 3.65 -14.40 -14.28
C TRP A 29 4.21 -13.55 -13.14
N GLY A 30 5.44 -13.82 -12.73
CA GLY A 30 6.14 -13.02 -11.72
C GLY A 30 6.30 -11.56 -12.13
N MET A 31 6.67 -11.29 -13.39
CA MET A 31 6.80 -9.91 -13.90
C MET A 31 5.46 -9.18 -13.93
N LEU A 32 4.39 -9.84 -14.38
CA LEU A 32 3.05 -9.24 -14.47
C LEU A 32 2.44 -8.97 -13.09
N ASN A 33 2.78 -9.78 -12.08
CA ASN A 33 2.32 -9.62 -10.70
C ASN A 33 3.41 -9.06 -9.77
N ALA A 34 4.47 -8.46 -10.32
CA ALA A 34 5.56 -7.89 -9.52
C ALA A 34 5.16 -6.60 -8.79
N HIS A 35 4.04 -5.99 -9.18
CA HIS A 35 3.51 -4.82 -8.51
C HIS A 35 2.58 -5.23 -7.37
N GLU A 36 2.94 -4.82 -6.16
CA GLU A 36 2.08 -4.94 -4.99
C GLU A 36 1.47 -3.55 -4.74
N GLU A 37 0.15 -3.42 -4.90
CA GLU A 37 -0.59 -2.16 -4.70
C GLU A 37 -0.87 -1.89 -3.21
N THR A 38 -0.05 -2.41 -2.30
CA THR A 38 -0.21 -2.11 -0.87
C THR A 38 0.32 -0.71 -0.61
N PRO A 39 -0.56 0.27 -0.29
CA PRO A 39 -0.10 1.62 0.01
C PRO A 39 0.79 1.55 1.25
N ILE A 40 2.02 2.04 1.13
CA ILE A 40 2.90 2.17 2.29
C ILE A 40 2.27 3.18 3.26
N SER A 41 2.10 2.79 4.52
CA SER A 41 1.62 3.72 5.54
C SER A 41 2.75 4.71 5.85
N LEU A 42 2.59 5.96 5.38
CA LEU A 42 3.53 7.04 5.67
C LEU A 42 3.63 7.31 7.18
N TYR A 43 2.55 7.00 7.92
CA TYR A 43 2.54 6.99 9.36
C TYR A 43 3.50 5.94 9.94
N GLU A 44 3.46 4.70 9.45
CA GLU A 44 4.32 3.61 9.96
C GLU A 44 5.80 3.79 9.61
N VAL A 45 6.11 4.28 8.42
CA VAL A 45 7.51 4.36 7.93
C VAL A 45 8.20 5.66 8.38
N GLY A 46 7.45 6.75 8.58
CA GLY A 46 8.02 8.08 8.79
C GLY A 46 7.34 8.91 9.87
N GLY A 47 6.37 8.36 10.61
CA GLY A 47 5.60 9.11 11.59
C GLY A 47 4.77 10.24 10.98
N PHE A 48 4.53 10.21 9.67
CA PHE A 48 3.87 11.30 8.97
C PHE A 48 2.38 11.33 9.33
N THR A 49 1.97 12.38 10.04
CA THR A 49 0.57 12.55 10.47
C THR A 49 -0.27 13.39 9.50
N GLY A 50 0.36 13.92 8.45
CA GLY A 50 -0.27 14.77 7.44
C GLY A 50 0.44 16.11 7.27
N LEU A 51 -0.06 16.95 6.36
CA LEU A 51 0.51 18.27 6.06
C LEU A 51 0.28 19.31 7.17
N ALA A 52 -0.63 19.01 8.12
CA ALA A 52 -1.00 19.87 9.23
C ALA A 52 -0.33 19.45 10.55
N GLU A 53 0.90 18.94 10.49
CA GLU A 53 1.64 18.55 11.68
C GLU A 53 2.04 19.79 12.51
N ARG A 54 1.88 19.71 13.84
CA ARG A 54 2.19 20.83 14.72
C ARG A 54 3.68 21.17 14.64
N SER A 55 4.01 22.44 14.53
CA SER A 55 5.38 22.91 14.68
C SER A 55 5.68 23.17 16.15
N VAL A 56 6.80 22.65 16.65
CA VAL A 56 7.21 22.79 18.06
C VAL A 56 8.43 23.69 18.15
N VAL A 57 8.39 24.67 19.05
CA VAL A 57 9.51 25.59 19.31
C VAL A 57 10.26 25.12 20.55
N TYR A 58 11.59 25.04 20.44
CA TYR A 58 12.48 24.63 21.52
C TYR A 58 13.45 25.75 21.91
N ASP A 59 13.77 25.83 23.21
CA ASP A 59 14.85 26.64 23.77
C ASP A 59 16.22 26.00 23.48
N VAL A 60 17.32 26.74 23.67
CA VAL A 60 18.71 26.27 23.45
C VAL A 60 19.09 25.07 24.31
N LYS A 61 18.33 24.81 25.39
CA LYS A 61 18.47 23.63 26.27
C LYS A 61 17.60 22.45 25.84
N GLY A 62 16.95 22.51 24.68
CA GLY A 62 16.06 21.46 24.18
C GLY A 62 14.70 21.38 24.88
N ARG A 63 14.34 22.38 25.69
CA ARG A 63 13.02 22.44 26.34
C ARG A 63 11.99 23.00 25.37
N GLN A 64 10.84 22.36 25.25
CA GLN A 64 9.72 22.89 24.46
C GLN A 64 9.19 24.18 25.12
N ILE A 65 9.08 25.24 24.33
CA ILE A 65 8.63 26.58 24.77
C ILE A 65 7.42 27.10 23.99
N GLY A 66 6.98 26.40 22.95
CA GLY A 66 5.82 26.80 22.18
C GLY A 66 5.37 25.74 21.18
N VAL A 67 4.12 25.89 20.71
CA VAL A 67 3.53 25.09 19.65
C VAL A 67 2.79 26.02 18.70
N PHE A 68 3.02 25.86 17.42
CA PHE A 68 2.22 26.47 16.37
C PHE A 68 1.43 25.38 15.65
N GLN A 69 0.11 25.53 15.65
CA GLN A 69 -0.80 24.63 14.96
C GLN A 69 -1.89 25.50 14.33
N ALA A 70 -2.03 25.41 13.00
CA ALA A 70 -3.03 26.19 12.27
C ALA A 70 -4.46 25.66 12.52
N GLU A 71 -4.60 24.34 12.61
CA GLU A 71 -5.87 23.67 12.88
C GLU A 71 -5.59 22.39 13.69
N ASN A 72 -6.28 22.23 14.81
CA ASN A 72 -6.16 21.06 15.69
C ASN A 72 -7.41 20.19 15.55
N SER A 73 -7.68 19.75 14.33
CA SER A 73 -8.71 18.75 14.06
C SER A 73 -8.02 17.40 13.89
N GLN A 74 -8.43 16.43 14.71
CA GLN A 74 -8.04 15.04 14.54
C GLN A 74 -9.26 14.25 14.12
N GLN A 75 -9.12 13.43 13.09
CA GLN A 75 -10.16 12.50 12.69
C GLN A 75 -10.21 11.37 13.72
N ALA A 76 -11.38 11.16 14.30
CA ALA A 76 -11.68 10.03 15.16
C ALA A 76 -12.87 9.28 14.56
N LEU A 77 -12.89 7.96 14.69
CA LEU A 77 -14.07 7.18 14.30
C LEU A 77 -15.20 7.44 15.31
N ILE A 78 -16.45 7.44 14.86
CA ILE A 78 -17.60 7.61 15.76
C ILE A 78 -17.62 6.55 16.88
N SER A 79 -17.12 5.34 16.58
CA SER A 79 -16.99 4.24 17.54
C SER A 79 -15.93 4.47 18.62
N GLU A 80 -15.02 5.41 18.42
CA GLU A 80 -13.96 5.77 19.38
C GLU A 80 -14.41 6.92 20.31
N ILE A 81 -15.53 7.56 20.00
CA ILE A 81 -16.10 8.65 20.80
C ILE A 81 -16.94 8.02 21.93
N PRO A 82 -16.67 8.35 23.21
CA PRO A 82 -17.45 7.83 24.32
C PRO A 82 -18.94 8.21 24.22
N ASP A 83 -19.84 7.27 24.52
CA ASP A 83 -21.30 7.45 24.40
C ASP A 83 -21.81 8.73 25.10
N HIS A 84 -21.29 9.03 26.29
CA HIS A 84 -21.69 10.21 27.07
C HIS A 84 -21.35 11.55 26.38
N VAL A 85 -20.37 11.59 25.47
CA VAL A 85 -20.04 12.77 24.68
C VAL A 85 -21.04 12.93 23.53
N VAL A 86 -21.42 11.83 22.89
CA VAL A 86 -22.43 11.80 21.84
C VAL A 86 -23.78 12.25 22.41
N ASP A 87 -24.19 11.67 23.54
CA ASP A 87 -25.43 12.02 24.24
C ASP A 87 -25.46 13.50 24.64
N ALA A 88 -24.33 14.04 25.12
CA ALA A 88 -24.22 15.45 25.48
C ALA A 88 -24.39 16.37 24.28
N LEU A 89 -23.89 15.99 23.10
CA LEU A 89 -24.06 16.76 21.87
C LEU A 89 -25.52 16.68 21.37
N LEU A 90 -26.10 15.49 21.38
CA LEU A 90 -27.49 15.24 21.00
C LEU A 90 -28.48 15.97 21.92
N ALA A 91 -28.14 16.17 23.19
CA ALA A 91 -28.96 16.93 24.13
C ALA A 91 -28.93 18.46 23.89
N VAL A 92 -27.99 18.95 23.06
CA VAL A 92 -27.81 20.38 22.76
C VAL A 92 -28.45 20.78 21.43
N GLU A 93 -28.52 19.87 20.45
CA GLU A 93 -29.33 20.08 19.24
C GLU A 93 -30.80 19.75 19.50
N ASP A 94 -31.68 20.73 19.30
CA ASP A 94 -33.15 20.59 19.31
C ASP A 94 -33.68 19.98 18.00
#